data_AF-A0A1H3S8G8-F1
#
_entry.id   AF-A0A1H3S8G8-F1
#
_cell.length_a   1.000
_cell.length_b   1.000
_cell.length_c   1.000
_cell.angle_alpha   90.00
_cell.angle_beta   90.00
_cell.angle_gamma   90.00
#
_symmetry.space_group_name_H-M   'P 1'
#
loop_
_entity.id
_entity.type
_entity.pdbx_description
1 polymer ?
#
loop_
_entity_poly.entity_id
_entity_poly.type
_entity_poly.pdbx_seq_one_letter_code
_entity_poly.pdbx_strand_id
1 'polypeptide(L)'
;MIRMFKSLKKIMQKVFQGDRNSAETGRTPHAIWKIAGYMSSEEMDAHTVQIYWFNPDNFYMATKCKDQTWIVWENLGNDFCRNHIHFSNWREAVLFLYEESKKLGAIWGPESFGFRVGVNPFENEPDFSFYKEMVEEYYD
;
A
#
# COMPACT_ATOMS: atom_id res chain seq x y z
N MET A 1 -17.76 7.08 -7.18
CA MET A 1 -17.09 5.91 -6.57
C MET A 1 -16.46 4.98 -7.62
N ILE A 2 -17.18 4.39 -8.57
CA ILE A 2 -16.66 3.40 -9.55
C ILE A 2 -15.45 3.89 -10.39
N ARG A 3 -15.41 5.18 -10.76
CA ARG A 3 -14.31 5.77 -11.54
C ARG A 3 -12.98 5.85 -10.77
N MET A 4 -13.06 5.86 -9.44
CA MET A 4 -11.93 6.00 -8.52
C MET A 4 -11.17 4.68 -8.39
N PHE A 5 -11.91 3.59 -8.20
CA PHE A 5 -11.37 2.23 -8.16
C PHE A 5 -10.67 1.87 -9.49
N LYS A 6 -11.27 2.12 -10.66
CA LYS A 6 -10.61 1.79 -11.96
C LYS A 6 -9.26 2.47 -12.17
N SER A 7 -9.07 3.69 -11.67
CA SER A 7 -7.76 4.36 -11.66
C SER A 7 -6.78 3.68 -10.71
N LEU A 8 -7.27 3.23 -9.55
CA LEU A 8 -6.51 2.47 -8.55
C LEU A 8 -5.95 1.15 -9.11
N LYS A 9 -6.75 0.32 -9.80
CA LYS A 9 -6.28 -0.92 -10.47
C LYS A 9 -5.16 -0.63 -11.47
N LYS A 10 -5.29 0.46 -12.23
CA LYS A 10 -4.29 0.89 -13.22
C LYS A 10 -3.02 1.44 -12.56
N ILE A 11 -3.14 2.07 -11.39
CA ILE A 11 -2.01 2.53 -10.57
C ILE A 11 -1.31 1.33 -9.95
N MET A 12 -2.02 0.41 -9.30
CA MET A 12 -1.44 -0.82 -8.74
C MET A 12 -0.77 -1.69 -9.81
N GLN A 13 -1.43 -1.90 -10.95
CA GLN A 13 -0.82 -2.59 -12.09
C GLN A 13 0.43 -1.86 -12.60
N LYS A 14 0.43 -0.52 -12.65
CA LYS A 14 1.62 0.28 -12.97
C LYS A 14 2.71 0.22 -11.90
N VAL A 15 2.37 0.10 -10.62
CA VAL A 15 3.33 -0.09 -9.52
C VAL A 15 4.07 -1.41 -9.72
N PHE A 16 3.33 -2.49 -9.95
CA PHE A 16 3.90 -3.82 -10.16
C PHE A 16 4.51 -4.01 -11.56
N GLN A 17 4.05 -3.29 -12.59
CA GLN A 17 4.64 -3.31 -13.94
C GLN A 17 5.78 -2.31 -14.14
N GLY A 18 5.83 -1.22 -13.36
CA GLY A 18 6.93 -0.25 -13.35
C GLY A 18 8.24 -0.88 -12.88
N ASP A 19 8.15 -1.84 -11.95
CA ASP A 19 9.25 -2.73 -11.57
C ASP A 19 9.77 -3.57 -12.76
N ARG A 20 8.88 -3.92 -13.70
CA ARG A 20 9.20 -4.73 -14.88
C ARG A 20 9.96 -3.92 -15.96
N ASN A 21 9.59 -2.66 -16.19
CA ASN A 21 10.25 -1.78 -17.19
C ASN A 21 11.58 -1.18 -16.69
N SER A 22 11.75 -1.03 -15.38
CA SER A 22 12.97 -0.46 -14.81
C SER A 22 14.18 -1.42 -14.96
N ALA A 23 13.92 -2.73 -15.01
CA ALA A 23 14.91 -3.75 -15.34
C ALA A 23 15.55 -3.57 -16.73
N GLU A 24 14.83 -2.98 -17.70
CA GLU A 24 15.32 -2.76 -19.08
C GLU A 24 16.21 -1.52 -19.22
N THR A 25 16.14 -0.57 -18.27
CA THR A 25 16.91 0.69 -18.31
C THR A 25 18.19 0.68 -17.48
N GLY A 26 18.55 -0.47 -16.88
CA GLY A 26 19.73 -0.60 -16.01
C GLY A 26 19.62 0.12 -14.66
N ARG A 27 18.50 0.78 -14.38
CA ARG A 27 18.12 1.28 -13.05
C ARG A 27 17.35 0.17 -12.37
N THR A 28 18.02 -0.79 -11.73
CA THR A 28 17.30 -1.76 -10.90
C THR A 28 16.59 -1.00 -9.78
N PRO A 29 15.24 -0.97 -9.76
CA PRO A 29 14.56 -0.73 -8.50
C PRO A 29 15.10 -1.82 -7.57
N HIS A 30 15.46 -1.46 -6.34
CA HIS A 30 15.61 -2.51 -5.35
C HIS A 30 14.24 -3.15 -5.27
N ALA A 31 14.12 -4.36 -5.83
CA ALA A 31 12.94 -5.19 -5.79
C ALA A 31 12.29 -5.05 -4.40
N ILE A 32 11.21 -4.28 -4.30
CA ILE A 32 10.64 -3.86 -3.00
C ILE A 32 10.19 -5.08 -2.20
N TRP A 33 9.82 -6.16 -2.90
CA TRP A 33 9.55 -7.46 -2.32
C TRP A 33 10.75 -8.04 -1.57
N LYS A 34 11.99 -7.86 -2.04
CA LYS A 34 13.19 -8.30 -1.32
C LYS A 34 13.41 -7.52 -0.04
N ILE A 35 13.12 -6.21 -0.03
CA ILE A 35 13.21 -5.36 1.18
C ILE A 35 12.24 -5.88 2.24
N ALA A 36 11.02 -6.28 1.83
CA ALA A 36 10.01 -6.86 2.72
C ALA A 36 10.22 -8.35 3.04
N GLY A 37 11.27 -8.99 2.50
CA GLY A 37 11.63 -10.39 2.75
C GLY A 37 10.90 -11.42 1.88
N TYR A 38 10.19 -10.99 0.84
CA TYR A 38 9.45 -11.84 -0.09
C TYR A 38 10.30 -12.27 -1.30
N MET A 39 9.89 -13.37 -1.94
CA MET A 39 10.55 -13.93 -3.12
C MET A 39 10.06 -13.30 -4.43
N SER A 40 8.82 -12.78 -4.44
CA SER A 40 8.25 -12.07 -5.60
C SER A 40 7.28 -10.97 -5.20
N SER A 41 6.92 -10.12 -6.17
CA SER A 41 5.88 -9.10 -6.04
C SER A 41 4.50 -9.68 -5.71
N GLU A 42 4.16 -10.83 -6.30
CA GLU A 42 2.88 -11.51 -6.06
C GLU A 42 2.77 -12.02 -4.62
N GLU A 43 3.88 -12.51 -4.05
CA GLU A 43 3.93 -12.93 -2.65
C GLU A 43 3.77 -11.73 -1.71
N MET A 44 4.42 -10.60 -2.03
CA MET A 44 4.32 -9.36 -1.26
C MET A 44 2.91 -8.73 -1.32
N ASP A 45 2.24 -8.80 -2.47
CA ASP A 45 0.92 -8.19 -2.71
C ASP A 45 -0.15 -8.75 -1.75
N ALA A 46 -0.08 -10.04 -1.44
CA ALA A 46 -0.97 -10.69 -0.46
C ALA A 46 -0.84 -10.13 0.98
N HIS A 47 0.20 -9.37 1.25
CA HIS A 47 0.51 -8.75 2.55
C HIS A 47 0.60 -7.22 2.47
N THR A 48 0.09 -6.64 1.39
CA THR A 48 0.12 -5.20 1.15
C THR A 48 -1.30 -4.64 1.12
N VAL A 49 -1.54 -3.61 1.93
CA VAL A 49 -2.78 -2.83 1.90
C VAL A 49 -2.50 -1.43 1.37
N GLN A 50 -3.42 -0.92 0.55
CA GLN A 50 -3.43 0.49 0.20
C GLN A 50 -4.07 1.29 1.33
N ILE A 51 -3.54 2.47 1.56
CA ILE A 51 -3.83 3.21 2.76
C ILE A 51 -4.69 4.42 2.42
N TYR A 52 -4.14 5.54 1.97
CA TYR A 52 -5.00 6.62 1.48
C TYR A 52 -4.48 7.24 0.20
N TRP A 53 -5.40 7.92 -0.47
CA TRP A 53 -5.18 8.60 -1.75
C TRP A 53 -5.36 10.09 -1.53
N PHE A 54 -4.28 10.86 -1.63
CA PHE A 54 -4.35 12.31 -1.49
C PHE A 54 -4.67 12.99 -2.82
N ASN A 55 -4.09 12.49 -3.91
CA ASN A 55 -4.35 12.91 -5.28
C ASN A 55 -3.90 11.77 -6.23
N PRO A 56 -4.23 11.82 -7.55
CA PRO A 56 -3.91 10.75 -8.51
C PRO A 56 -2.47 10.27 -8.53
N ASP A 57 -1.54 11.14 -8.13
CA ASP A 57 -0.11 10.92 -8.27
C ASP A 57 0.56 10.50 -6.95
N ASN A 58 -0.07 10.74 -5.80
CA ASN A 58 0.48 10.50 -4.48
C ASN A 58 -0.41 9.58 -3.64
N PHE A 59 0.15 8.44 -3.24
CA PHE A 59 -0.52 7.48 -2.36
C PHE A 59 0.48 6.81 -1.42
N TYR A 60 -0.06 6.23 -0.35
CA TYR A 60 0.68 5.43 0.61
C TYR A 60 0.17 3.99 0.59
N MET A 61 1.08 3.04 0.76
CA MET A 61 0.78 1.62 0.99
C MET A 61 1.49 1.17 2.26
N ALA A 62 0.95 0.15 2.94
CA ALA A 62 1.75 -0.58 3.92
C ALA A 62 1.80 -2.06 3.61
N THR A 63 2.97 -2.63 3.86
CA THR A 63 3.23 -4.06 3.72
C THR A 63 3.63 -4.61 5.07
N LYS A 64 3.01 -5.70 5.47
CA LYS A 64 3.51 -6.55 6.56
C LYS A 64 4.66 -7.38 6.02
N CYS A 65 5.81 -7.35 6.66
CA CYS A 65 7.00 -8.09 6.25
C CYS A 65 7.01 -9.51 6.83
N LYS A 66 7.86 -10.39 6.29
CA LYS A 66 7.99 -11.77 6.81
C LYS A 66 8.45 -11.82 8.27
N ASP A 67 9.26 -10.86 8.70
CA ASP A 67 9.73 -10.71 10.08
C ASP A 67 8.70 -10.05 11.02
N GLN A 68 7.45 -9.88 10.56
CA GLN A 68 6.33 -9.24 11.27
C GLN A 68 6.48 -7.72 11.48
N THR A 69 7.55 -7.10 10.96
CA THR A 69 7.64 -5.64 10.89
C THR A 69 6.73 -5.10 9.79
N TRP A 70 6.54 -3.79 9.76
CA TRP A 70 5.69 -3.11 8.81
C TRP A 70 6.48 -2.06 8.04
N ILE A 71 6.31 -2.02 6.73
CA ILE A 71 6.88 -0.98 5.89
C ILE A 71 5.76 -0.13 5.33
N VAL A 72 5.85 1.19 5.50
CA VAL A 72 5.02 2.15 4.77
C VAL A 72 5.81 2.65 3.58
N TRP A 73 5.21 2.52 2.40
CA TRP A 73 5.75 2.98 1.14
C TRP A 73 5.09 4.31 0.77
N GLU A 74 5.91 5.31 0.52
CA GLU A 74 5.45 6.59 -0.02
C GLU A 74 5.61 6.55 -1.55
N ASN A 75 4.55 6.90 -2.27
CA ASN A 75 4.64 7.21 -3.69
C ASN A 75 4.42 8.70 -3.95
N LEU A 76 5.40 9.34 -4.59
CA LEU A 76 5.36 10.74 -5.05
C LEU A 76 5.44 10.82 -6.58
N GLY A 77 4.57 10.10 -7.28
CA GLY A 77 4.47 10.13 -8.74
C GLY A 77 5.45 9.22 -9.47
N ASN A 78 6.63 9.73 -9.86
CA ASN A 78 7.47 9.12 -10.91
C ASN A 78 8.58 8.17 -10.42
N ASP A 79 8.99 8.27 -9.15
CA ASP A 79 9.98 7.38 -8.53
C ASP A 79 9.28 6.60 -7.42
N PHE A 80 8.58 5.54 -7.82
CA PHE A 80 7.83 4.69 -6.90
C PHE A 80 8.74 4.11 -5.81
N CYS A 81 8.29 4.19 -4.55
CA CYS A 81 8.80 3.41 -3.42
C CYS A 81 10.27 3.62 -3.02
N ARG A 82 10.90 4.75 -3.41
CA ARG A 82 12.25 5.09 -2.96
C ARG A 82 12.30 5.38 -1.45
N ASN A 83 11.26 6.05 -0.96
CA ASN A 83 11.09 6.34 0.45
C ASN A 83 10.22 5.28 1.08
N HIS A 84 10.72 4.69 2.15
CA HIS A 84 9.99 3.75 2.96
C HIS A 84 10.38 3.90 4.42
N ILE A 85 9.43 3.67 5.31
CA ILE A 85 9.62 3.78 6.75
C ILE A 85 9.27 2.44 7.38
N HIS A 86 10.17 1.93 8.21
CA HIS A 86 10.00 0.68 8.95
C HIS A 86 9.36 0.95 10.30
N PHE A 87 8.44 0.09 10.68
CA PHE A 87 7.68 0.12 11.91
C PHE A 87 7.73 -1.24 12.58
N SER A 88 7.73 -1.24 13.91
CA SER A 88 7.83 -2.49 14.68
C SER A 88 6.54 -3.30 14.64
N ASN A 89 5.41 -2.65 14.34
CA ASN A 89 4.09 -3.24 14.30
C ASN A 89 3.13 -2.41 13.44
N TRP A 90 1.96 -2.98 13.15
CA TRP A 90 0.92 -2.35 12.33
C TRP A 90 0.38 -1.05 12.95
N ARG A 91 0.31 -0.96 14.28
CA ARG A 91 -0.29 0.17 14.99
C ARG A 91 0.52 1.44 14.79
N GLU A 92 1.84 1.32 14.85
CA GLU A 92 2.76 2.42 14.57
C GLU A 92 2.63 2.91 13.12
N ALA A 93 2.52 1.99 12.16
CA ALA A 93 2.30 2.33 10.76
C ALA A 93 0.96 3.05 10.55
N VAL A 94 -0.13 2.55 11.16
CA VAL A 94 -1.46 3.18 11.09
C VAL A 94 -1.46 4.56 11.74
N LEU A 95 -0.84 4.72 12.91
CA LEU A 95 -0.71 6.02 13.57
C LEU A 95 0.05 7.02 12.72
N PHE A 96 1.18 6.62 12.14
CA PHE A 96 1.95 7.46 11.21
C PHE A 96 1.05 7.95 10.07
N LEU A 97 0.32 7.04 9.44
CA LEU A 97 -0.53 7.35 8.29
C LEU A 97 -1.74 8.19 8.65
N TYR A 98 -2.31 7.99 9.83
CA TYR A 98 -3.36 8.84 10.36
C TYR A 98 -2.84 10.27 10.56
N GLU A 99 -1.67 10.46 11.15
CA GLU A 99 -1.04 11.77 11.31
C GLU A 99 -0.70 12.42 9.96
N GLU A 100 -0.13 11.68 9.00
CA GLU A 100 0.16 12.18 7.66
C GLU A 100 -1.12 12.57 6.91
N SER A 101 -2.21 11.79 7.04
CA SER A 101 -3.49 12.12 6.42
C SER A 101 -4.02 13.48 6.90
N LYS A 102 -3.86 13.79 8.20
CA LYS A 102 -4.27 15.08 8.78
C LYS A 102 -3.42 16.24 8.26
N LYS A 103 -2.11 16.06 8.13
CA LYS A 103 -1.19 17.09 7.60
C LYS A 103 -1.52 17.45 6.16
N LEU A 104 -1.87 16.44 5.36
CA LEU A 104 -2.21 16.62 3.96
C LEU A 104 -3.65 17.13 3.78
N GLY A 105 -4.54 16.99 4.77
CA GLY A 105 -5.96 17.26 4.60
C GLY A 105 -6.66 16.18 3.76
N ALA A 106 -6.11 14.96 3.77
CA ALA A 106 -6.72 13.80 3.15
C ALA A 106 -7.92 13.31 3.98
N ILE A 107 -8.88 12.65 3.31
CA ILE A 107 -9.96 11.96 4.01
C ILE A 107 -9.39 10.66 4.59
N TRP A 108 -9.42 10.52 5.91
CA TRP A 108 -9.13 9.26 6.59
C TRP A 108 -10.28 8.27 6.33
N GLY A 109 -9.96 7.11 5.76
CA GLY A 109 -10.96 6.10 5.37
C GLY A 109 -10.44 4.68 5.59
N PRO A 110 -10.24 4.26 6.86
CA PRO A 110 -9.55 3.03 7.24
C PRO A 110 -10.13 1.78 6.57
N GLU A 111 -11.40 1.83 6.16
CA GLU A 111 -12.04 0.74 5.43
C GLU A 111 -11.35 0.41 4.10
N SER A 112 -10.69 1.40 3.50
CA SER A 112 -9.86 1.23 2.30
C SER A 112 -8.56 0.46 2.56
N PHE A 113 -8.25 0.16 3.83
CA PHE A 113 -6.98 -0.36 4.32
C PHE A 113 -7.11 -1.79 4.86
N GLY A 114 -8.18 -2.50 4.48
CA GLY A 114 -8.46 -3.85 5.00
C GLY A 114 -9.15 -3.86 6.36
N PHE A 115 -9.71 -2.74 6.82
CA PHE A 115 -10.57 -2.70 8.00
C PHE A 115 -12.04 -2.81 7.61
N ARG A 116 -12.81 -3.60 8.35
CA ARG A 116 -14.27 -3.62 8.16
C ARG A 116 -14.88 -2.36 8.78
N VAL A 117 -16.03 -1.93 8.26
CA VAL A 117 -16.80 -0.81 8.84
C VAL A 117 -17.02 -1.07 10.34
N GLY A 118 -16.68 -0.07 11.17
CA GLY A 118 -16.83 -0.15 12.62
C GLY A 118 -15.68 -0.86 13.36
N VAL A 119 -14.70 -1.43 12.64
CA VAL A 119 -13.46 -1.92 13.25
C VAL A 119 -12.55 -0.74 13.54
N ASN A 120 -12.08 -0.63 14.78
CA ASN A 120 -11.13 0.41 15.15
C ASN A 120 -9.74 0.06 14.60
N PRO A 121 -9.18 0.86 13.67
CA PRO A 121 -7.90 0.58 13.05
C PRO A 121 -6.72 0.80 13.97
N PHE A 122 -6.91 1.33 15.20
CA PHE A 122 -5.87 1.51 16.21
C PHE A 122 -5.84 0.41 17.26
N GLU A 123 -6.81 -0.50 17.23
CA GLU A 123 -6.92 -1.63 18.16
C GLU A 123 -6.92 -3.01 17.46
N ASN A 124 -7.02 -3.04 16.12
CA ASN A 124 -7.06 -4.27 15.34
C ASN A 124 -6.07 -4.21 14.18
N GLU A 125 -5.48 -5.34 13.82
CA GLU A 125 -4.62 -5.47 12.63
C GLU A 125 -5.47 -5.52 11.35
N PRO A 126 -4.98 -5.00 10.20
CA PRO A 126 -5.66 -5.15 8.92
C PRO A 126 -5.97 -6.61 8.55
N ASP A 127 -7.15 -6.85 7.98
CA ASP A 127 -7.52 -8.13 7.39
C ASP A 127 -7.19 -8.10 5.88
N PHE A 128 -6.05 -8.70 5.53
CA PHE A 128 -5.58 -8.80 4.14
C PHE A 128 -6.52 -9.63 3.25
N SER A 129 -7.25 -10.59 3.83
CA SER A 129 -8.20 -11.41 3.06
C SER A 129 -9.41 -10.57 2.69
N PHE A 130 -9.96 -9.83 3.66
CA PHE A 130 -11.03 -8.87 3.41
C PHE A 130 -10.63 -7.78 2.42
N TYR A 131 -9.40 -7.25 2.53
CA TYR A 131 -8.89 -6.28 1.56
C TYR A 131 -8.87 -6.86 0.14
N LYS A 132 -8.42 -8.11 -0.01
CA LYS A 132 -8.39 -8.80 -1.30
C LYS A 132 -9.80 -9.03 -1.86
N GLU A 133 -10.74 -9.47 -1.03
CA GLU A 133 -12.16 -9.61 -1.41
C GLU A 133 -12.74 -8.28 -1.89
N MET A 134 -12.51 -7.19 -1.15
CA MET A 134 -12.96 -5.85 -1.53
C MET A 134 -12.34 -5.39 -2.86
N VAL A 135 -11.05 -5.67 -3.07
CA VAL A 135 -10.39 -5.39 -4.34
C VAL A 135 -11.08 -6.20 -5.44
N GLU A 136 -11.18 -7.52 -5.33
CA GLU A 136 -11.78 -8.38 -6.35
C GLU A 136 -13.23 -8.00 -6.69
N GLU A 137 -14.09 -7.78 -5.69
CA GLU A 137 -15.52 -7.41 -5.87
C GLU A 137 -15.72 -6.09 -6.62
N TYR A 138 -14.84 -5.10 -6.41
CA TYR A 138 -14.93 -3.79 -7.07
C TYR A 138 -14.24 -3.76 -8.45
N TYR A 139 -13.54 -4.82 -8.85
CA TYR A 139 -12.69 -4.86 -10.05
C TYR A 139 -13.07 -5.85 -11.14
N ASP A 140 -14.12 -6.63 -10.94
CA ASP A 140 -14.85 -7.41 -11.97
C ASP A 140 -16.04 -6.62 -12.55
#